data_AF-A0AB38CZD9-F1
#
_entry.id   AF-A0AB38CZD9-F1
#
_cell.length_a   1.000
_cell.length_b   1.000
_cell.length_c   1.000
_cell.angle_alpha   90.00
_cell.angle_beta   90.00
_cell.angle_gamma   90.00
#
_symmetry.space_group_name_H-M   'P 1'
#
loop_
_entity.id
_entity.type
_entity.pdbx_description
1 polymer ?
#
loop_
_entity_poly.entity_id
_entity_poly.type
_entity_poly.pdbx_seq_one_letter_code
_entity_poly.pdbx_strand_id
1 'polypeptide(L)'
;MSSTVATTGDPIVQVHRGVAASARAEMAGLPTVESAGMRPGHVAILEAALGETRKALEELGRVADVGAAGAEGLGDQDSENAGKFGGWDGPEVQRRGEPTGEPRVV
;
A
#
# COMPACT_ATOMS: atom_id res chain seq x y z
N MET A 1 27.53 8.04 4.50
CA MET A 1 26.73 6.81 4.68
C MET A 1 26.01 6.55 3.36
N SER A 2 26.32 5.42 2.73
CA SER A 2 25.70 4.99 1.48
C SER A 2 24.32 4.45 1.80
N SER A 3 23.26 5.20 1.50
CA SER A 3 21.90 4.67 1.50
C SER A 3 21.79 3.72 0.33
N THR A 4 22.10 2.45 0.58
CA THR A 4 21.63 1.37 -0.28
C THR A 4 20.11 1.39 -0.21
N VAL A 5 19.47 2.12 -1.13
CA VAL A 5 18.06 1.89 -1.47
C VAL A 5 18.07 0.52 -2.11
N ALA A 6 17.85 -0.49 -1.26
CA ALA A 6 17.65 -1.84 -1.72
C ALA A 6 16.53 -1.79 -2.75
N THR A 7 16.79 -2.30 -3.94
CA THR A 7 15.84 -2.54 -5.03
C THR A 7 14.80 -3.61 -4.66
N THR A 8 14.35 -3.60 -3.39
CA THR A 8 13.56 -4.62 -2.70
C THR A 8 12.41 -4.00 -1.91
N GLY A 9 11.78 -2.97 -2.50
CA GLY A 9 10.41 -2.57 -2.22
C GLY A 9 10.29 -1.31 -1.39
N ASP A 10 9.71 -0.29 -2.01
CA ASP A 10 9.09 0.84 -1.33
C ASP A 10 8.35 0.34 -0.06
N PRO A 11 8.59 0.93 1.13
CA PRO A 11 7.92 0.56 2.36
C PRO A 11 6.40 0.43 2.22
N ILE A 12 5.75 1.26 1.40
CA ILE A 12 4.30 1.19 1.22
C ILE A 12 3.86 -0.04 0.40
N VAL A 13 4.65 -0.43 -0.60
CA VAL A 13 4.44 -1.66 -1.38
C VAL A 13 4.58 -2.88 -0.46
N GLN A 14 5.58 -2.88 0.42
CA GLN A 14 5.79 -3.97 1.37
C GLN A 14 4.67 -4.07 2.41
N VAL A 15 4.16 -2.93 2.89
CA VAL A 15 2.99 -2.90 3.79
C VAL A 15 1.79 -3.58 3.11
N HIS A 16 1.48 -3.20 1.87
CA HIS A 16 0.35 -3.80 1.15
C HIS A 16 0.54 -5.30 0.89
N ARG A 17 1.71 -5.74 0.43
CA ARG A 17 2.02 -7.16 0.25
C ARG A 17 1.93 -7.95 1.55
N GLY A 18 2.39 -7.37 2.67
CA GLY A 18 2.28 -7.94 4.00
C GLY A 18 0.83 -8.14 4.43
N VAL A 19 -0.03 -7.13 4.24
CA VAL A 19 -1.47 -7.24 4.53
C VAL A 19 -2.12 -8.33 3.67
N ALA A 20 -1.80 -8.39 2.38
CA ALA A 20 -2.33 -9.42 1.49
C ALA A 20 -1.90 -10.84 1.93
N ALA A 21 -0.65 -11.01 2.35
CA ALA A 21 -0.14 -12.28 2.86
C ALA A 21 -0.84 -12.68 4.18
N SER A 22 -0.96 -11.75 5.13
CA SER A 22 -1.64 -11.98 6.40
C SER A 22 -3.12 -12.34 6.20
N ALA A 23 -3.84 -11.65 5.32
CA ALA A 23 -5.24 -11.95 5.03
C ALA A 23 -5.43 -13.39 4.50
N ARG A 24 -4.53 -13.85 3.62
CA ARG A 24 -4.56 -15.22 3.11
C ARG A 24 -4.20 -16.25 4.19
N ALA A 25 -3.24 -15.94 5.06
CA ALA A 25 -2.87 -16.80 6.18
C ALA A 25 -4.03 -16.97 7.18
N GLU A 26 -4.68 -15.88 7.57
CA GLU A 26 -5.85 -15.89 8.45
C GLU A 26 -7.01 -16.66 7.81
N MET A 27 -7.27 -16.47 6.51
CA MET A 27 -8.31 -17.19 5.79
C MET A 27 -8.06 -18.71 5.79
N ALA A 28 -6.80 -19.14 5.65
CA ALA A 28 -6.40 -20.54 5.73
C ALA A 28 -6.52 -21.10 7.17
N GLY A 29 -6.41 -20.24 8.18
CA GLY A 29 -6.55 -20.59 9.61
C GLY A 29 -7.99 -20.61 10.13
N LEU A 30 -8.97 -20.16 9.34
CA LEU A 30 -10.36 -20.10 9.80
C LEU A 30 -10.96 -21.49 10.07
N PRO A 31 -11.52 -21.74 11.26
CA PRO A 31 -12.06 -23.04 11.63
C PRO A 31 -13.31 -23.41 10.82
N THR A 32 -13.62 -24.70 10.82
CA THR A 32 -14.91 -25.24 10.37
C THR A 32 -15.83 -25.42 11.57
N VAL A 33 -17.13 -25.20 11.39
CA VAL A 33 -18.11 -25.45 12.46
C VAL A 33 -18.33 -26.96 12.61
N GLU A 34 -18.07 -27.50 13.80
CA GLU A 34 -18.52 -28.83 14.19
C GLU A 34 -19.81 -28.70 15.00
N SER A 35 -20.92 -29.20 14.46
CA SER A 35 -22.27 -28.98 15.00
C SER A 35 -22.67 -29.96 16.10
N ALA A 36 -21.78 -30.86 16.53
CA ALA A 36 -22.10 -31.90 17.50
C ALA A 36 -22.57 -31.29 18.83
N GLY A 37 -23.82 -31.59 19.23
CA GLY A 37 -24.43 -31.07 20.46
C GLY A 37 -24.91 -29.61 20.39
N MET A 38 -24.79 -28.94 19.25
CA MET A 38 -25.27 -27.56 19.08
C MET A 38 -26.76 -27.50 18.71
N ARG A 39 -27.44 -26.43 19.15
CA ARG A 39 -28.78 -26.11 18.65
C ARG A 39 -28.69 -25.62 17.20
N PRO A 40 -29.64 -25.98 16.31
CA PRO A 40 -29.59 -25.59 14.89
C PRO A 40 -29.40 -24.08 14.65
N GLY A 41 -30.05 -23.24 15.46
CA GLY A 41 -29.91 -21.78 15.33
C GLY A 41 -28.51 -21.26 15.64
N HIS A 42 -27.76 -21.89 16.56
CA HIS A 42 -26.40 -21.47 16.88
C HIS A 42 -25.42 -21.88 15.78
N VAL A 43 -25.60 -23.08 15.21
CA VAL A 43 -24.81 -23.56 14.07
C VAL A 43 -24.95 -22.58 12.90
N ALA A 44 -26.19 -22.21 12.56
CA ALA A 44 -26.46 -21.29 11.47
C ALA A 44 -25.80 -19.91 11.68
N ILE A 45 -25.80 -19.37 12.90
CA ILE A 45 -25.15 -18.09 13.22
C ILE A 45 -23.63 -18.19 13.06
N LEU A 46 -23.02 -19.27 13.56
CA LEU A 46 -21.57 -19.49 13.47
C LEU A 46 -21.11 -19.69 12.02
N GLU A 47 -21.85 -20.48 11.25
CA GLU A 47 -21.56 -20.69 9.82
C GLU A 47 -21.69 -19.38 9.03
N ALA A 48 -22.73 -18.58 9.30
CA ALA A 48 -22.90 -17.28 8.67
C ALA A 48 -21.74 -16.32 9.01
N ALA A 49 -21.37 -16.21 10.29
CA ALA A 49 -20.28 -15.34 10.73
C ALA A 49 -18.92 -15.76 10.13
N LEU A 50 -18.62 -17.06 10.09
CA LEU A 50 -17.39 -17.57 9.45
C LEU A 50 -17.41 -17.36 7.94
N GLY A 51 -18.57 -17.53 7.30
CA GLY A 51 -18.74 -17.23 5.87
C GLY A 51 -18.50 -15.76 5.54
N GLU A 52 -19.03 -14.84 6.35
CA GLU A 52 -18.79 -13.40 6.23
C GLU A 52 -17.32 -13.05 6.47
N THR A 53 -16.69 -13.68 7.47
CA THR A 53 -15.26 -13.49 7.76
C THR A 53 -14.38 -13.92 6.59
N ARG A 54 -14.68 -15.08 5.96
CA ARG A 54 -13.97 -15.54 4.75
C ARG A 54 -14.05 -14.50 3.63
N LYS A 55 -15.25 -14.00 3.34
CA LYS A 55 -15.46 -12.98 2.29
C LYS A 55 -14.69 -11.70 2.60
N ALA A 56 -14.70 -11.25 3.85
CA ALA A 56 -13.99 -10.04 4.26
C ALA A 56 -12.46 -10.20 4.11
N LEU A 57 -11.89 -11.34 4.50
CA LEU A 57 -10.46 -11.62 4.35
C LEU A 57 -10.04 -11.76 2.87
N GLU A 58 -10.87 -12.38 2.04
CA GLU A 58 -10.64 -12.48 0.60
C GLU A 58 -10.58 -11.08 -0.04
N GLU A 59 -11.56 -10.23 0.27
CA GLU A 59 -11.63 -8.87 -0.23
C GLU A 59 -10.47 -8.01 0.29
N LEU A 60 -10.08 -8.16 1.56
CA LEU A 60 -8.91 -7.50 2.13
C LEU A 60 -7.62 -7.87 1.37
N GLY A 61 -7.44 -9.16 1.07
CA GLY A 61 -6.31 -9.63 0.28
C GLY A 61 -6.27 -8.98 -1.11
N ARG A 62 -7.43 -8.94 -1.79
CA ARG A 62 -7.58 -8.33 -3.12
C ARG A 62 -7.27 -6.83 -3.11
N VAL A 63 -7.82 -6.08 -2.17
CA VAL A 63 -7.58 -4.63 -2.06
C VAL A 63 -6.12 -4.34 -1.73
N ALA A 64 -5.49 -5.17 -0.91
CA ALA A 64 -4.08 -5.04 -0.60
C ALA A 64 -3.18 -5.32 -1.83
N ASP A 65 -3.51 -6.30 -2.68
CA ASP A 65 -2.80 -6.51 -3.95
C ASP A 65 -2.93 -5.29 -4.88
N VAL A 66 -4.12 -4.70 -4.98
CA VAL A 66 -4.35 -3.46 -5.75
C VAL A 66 -3.52 -2.30 -5.19
N GLY A 67 -3.46 -2.16 -3.86
CA GLY A 67 -2.64 -1.14 -3.20
C GLY A 67 -1.15 -1.31 -3.49
N ALA A 68 -0.63 -2.54 -3.49
CA ALA A 68 0.76 -2.82 -3.84
C ALA A 68 1.06 -2.42 -5.29
N ALA A 69 0.22 -2.83 -6.24
CA ALA A 69 0.38 -2.49 -7.66
C ALA A 69 0.26 -0.97 -7.91
N GLY A 70 -0.66 -0.29 -7.23
CA GLY A 70 -0.81 1.16 -7.32
C GLY A 70 0.42 1.92 -6.78
N ALA A 71 0.96 1.48 -5.64
CA ALA A 71 2.16 2.06 -5.06
C ALA A 71 3.40 1.84 -5.94
N GLU A 72 3.56 0.67 -6.55
CA GLU A 72 4.62 0.42 -7.55
C GLU A 72 4.49 1.38 -8.74
N GLY A 73 3.29 1.52 -9.31
CA GLY A 73 3.06 2.41 -10.44
C GLY A 73 3.36 3.89 -10.14
N LEU A 74 3.08 4.35 -8.91
CA LEU A 74 3.45 5.71 -8.49
C LEU A 74 4.96 5.87 -8.34
N GLY A 75 5.66 4.87 -7.79
CA GLY A 75 7.13 4.90 -7.68
C GLY A 75 7.84 4.93 -9.04
N ASP A 76 7.30 4.21 -10.02
CA ASP A 76 7.79 4.24 -11.40
C ASP A 76 7.57 5.63 -12.03
N GLN A 77 6.39 6.23 -11.83
CA GLN A 77 6.11 7.60 -12.28
C GLN A 77 7.04 8.64 -11.63
N ASP A 78 7.28 8.54 -10.33
CA ASP A 78 8.18 9.43 -9.61
C ASP A 78 9.61 9.33 -10.17
N SER A 79 10.07 8.11 -10.43
CA SER A 79 11.39 7.84 -11.04
C SER A 79 11.49 8.41 -12.46
N GLU A 80 10.44 8.23 -13.27
CA GLU A 80 10.36 8.78 -14.62
C GLU A 80 10.35 10.32 -14.62
N ASN A 81 9.62 10.93 -13.69
CA ASN A 81 9.55 12.39 -13.56
C ASN A 81 10.87 12.99 -13.04
N ALA A 82 11.52 12.35 -12.07
CA ALA A 82 12.81 12.79 -11.54
C ALA A 82 13.88 12.90 -12.64
N GLY A 83 13.88 11.99 -13.62
CA GLY A 83 14.79 12.03 -14.76
C GLY A 83 14.46 13.12 -15.80
N LYS A 84 13.21 13.58 -15.87
CA LYS A 84 12.73 14.57 -16.86
C LYS A 84 12.86 16.01 -16.38
N PHE A 85 12.82 16.24 -15.06
CA PHE A 85 12.86 17.58 -14.47
C PHE A 85 14.13 17.86 -13.65
N GLY A 86 15.22 17.13 -13.89
CA GLY A 86 16.51 17.32 -13.19
C GLY A 86 17.18 18.71 -13.36
N GLY A 87 16.56 19.60 -14.16
CA GLY A 87 16.93 21.02 -14.28
C GLY A 87 15.75 21.98 -14.08
N TRP A 88 14.68 21.56 -13.40
CA TRP A 88 13.62 22.50 -13.02
C TRP A 88 14.13 23.39 -11.89
N ASP A 89 14.56 24.60 -12.26
CA ASP A 89 14.65 25.75 -11.36
C ASP A 89 13.23 26.11 -10.92
N GLY A 90 12.73 25.41 -9.88
CA GLY A 90 11.66 25.95 -9.04
C GLY A 90 12.08 27.34 -8.55
N PRO A 91 11.13 28.23 -8.16
CA PRO A 91 11.45 29.60 -7.79
C PRO A 91 12.64 29.57 -6.84
N GLU A 92 13.74 30.23 -7.24
CA GLU A 92 15.01 30.26 -6.52
C GLU A 92 14.74 30.18 -5.03
N VAL A 93 15.28 29.17 -4.35
CA VAL A 93 15.28 29.16 -2.89
C VAL A 93 16.00 30.45 -2.50
N GLN A 94 15.24 31.49 -2.14
CA GLN A 94 15.79 32.75 -1.69
C GLN A 94 16.61 32.46 -0.43
N ARG A 95 17.90 32.22 -0.61
CA ARG A 95 18.85 32.35 0.49
C ARG A 95 18.86 33.81 0.85
N ARG A 96 18.26 34.10 2.00
CA ARG A 96 18.22 35.42 2.61
C ARG A 96 19.63 36.03 2.62
N GLY A 97 19.91 36.93 1.69
CA GLY A 97 21.19 37.65 1.60
C GLY A 97 21.89 37.67 0.23
N GLU A 98 21.43 36.94 -0.80
CA GLU A 98 22.04 37.02 -2.15
C GLU A 98 21.39 38.11 -3.01
N PRO A 99 22.17 39.05 -3.60
CA PRO A 99 21.63 40.10 -4.46
C PRO A 99 21.24 39.52 -5.83
N THR A 100 19.97 39.65 -6.19
CA THR A 100 19.47 39.35 -7.54
C THR A 100 19.90 40.44 -8.51
N GLY A 101 20.52 40.05 -9.62
CA GLY A 101 20.85 40.95 -10.73
C GLY A 101 19.60 41.61 -11.32
N GLU A 102 19.78 42.74 -12.00
CA GLU A 102 18.69 43.61 -12.46
C GLU A 102 17.62 42.85 -13.28
N PRO A 103 16.33 43.00 -12.93
CA PRO A 103 15.25 42.34 -13.67
C PRO A 103 15.12 42.95 -15.06
N ARG A 104 15.29 42.12 -16.09
CA ARG A 104 14.92 42.48 -17.47
C ARG A 104 13.46 42.12 -17.70
N VAL A 105 12.65 43.13 -17.99
CA VAL A 105 11.24 42.99 -18.39
C VAL A 105 11.22 42.50 -19.84
N VAL A 106 10.54 41.38 -20.10
CA VAL A 106 10.14 40.93 -21.45
C VAL A 106 8.63 40.98 -21.53
#